data_AF-A0A6A5ZGE3-F1
#
_entry.id   AF-A0A6A5ZGE3-F1
#
_cell.length_a   1.000
_cell.length_b   1.000
_cell.length_c   1.000
_cell.angle_alpha   90.00
_cell.angle_beta   90.00
_cell.angle_gamma   90.00
#
_symmetry.space_group_name_H-M   'P 1'
#
loop_
_entity.id
_entity.type
_entity.pdbx_description
1 polymer ?
#
loop_
_entity_poly.entity_id
_entity_poly.type
_entity_poly.pdbx_seq_one_letter_code
_entity_poly.pdbx_strand_id
1 'polypeptide(L)'
;MTTATVTTTVFVKGPCCSNSTMQSTTMSTSTIPAPNATQSVSPSVPCHSEPRPTPSCTCALSPTPTSMLDPYFTPHPTFSEPSDVSYSPLESNYPSALSKNDISRRAAVWSQVAYYTSNAPAQASGITFLANLGDDRKSGTFDYSFGNSLGYVSSNGRQNMPDSTPFSGNLATSEAEIAGFTAQACNGDCEYARPKSTQYHGWDGESKAFFIEFQMDHYDNYGNDQGMLSDAPAWWFLNAAIPRTLQYGNDKNNIPCSCWSTGCGEFDAFEVLGRGEERAKSTIHRQGNIEGGDSNYFARPVARTLKFAVVFHRLNITATVLDDSFDFSSTLDSSIMENIISYDPNSYKHSLFGIGT
;
A
#
# COMPACT_ATOMS: atom_id res chain seq x y z
N MET A 1 -27.86 18.62 -3.12
CA MET A 1 -26.41 18.33 -3.20
C MET A 1 -26.29 16.89 -3.62
N THR A 2 -25.75 16.61 -4.81
CA THR A 2 -25.35 15.26 -5.20
C THR A 2 -24.24 14.82 -4.26
N THR A 3 -24.47 13.78 -3.48
CA THR A 3 -23.43 13.16 -2.64
C THR A 3 -22.32 12.69 -3.58
N ALA A 4 -21.09 13.15 -3.37
CA ALA A 4 -19.95 12.67 -4.14
C ALA A 4 -19.80 11.15 -3.93
N THR A 5 -19.62 10.41 -5.02
CA THR A 5 -19.37 8.97 -4.96
C THR A 5 -17.87 8.76 -4.80
N VAL A 6 -17.47 8.05 -3.75
CA VAL A 6 -16.10 7.57 -3.60
C VAL A 6 -16.01 6.21 -4.28
N THR A 7 -15.06 6.07 -5.21
CA THR A 7 -14.73 4.79 -5.82
C THR A 7 -13.27 4.47 -5.55
N THR A 8 -12.97 3.24 -5.16
CA THR A 8 -11.60 2.76 -4.96
C THR A 8 -11.40 1.45 -5.69
N THR A 9 -10.29 1.33 -6.41
CA THR A 9 -9.93 0.10 -7.12
C THR A 9 -8.47 -0.24 -6.87
N VAL A 10 -8.19 -1.52 -6.61
CA VAL A 10 -6.82 -2.01 -6.41
C VAL A 10 -6.47 -3.02 -7.50
N PHE A 11 -5.31 -2.82 -8.11
CA PHE A 11 -4.73 -3.73 -9.09
C PHE A 11 -3.42 -4.31 -8.60
N VAL A 12 -3.16 -5.57 -8.94
CA VAL A 12 -1.84 -6.19 -8.78
C VAL A 12 -1.34 -6.65 -10.13
N LYS A 13 -0.03 -6.53 -10.34
CA LYS A 13 0.61 -7.09 -11.53
C LYS A 13 0.87 -8.57 -11.28
N GLY A 14 0.22 -9.44 -12.06
CA GLY A 14 0.46 -10.87 -11.97
C GLY A 14 1.93 -11.20 -12.22
N PRO A 15 2.47 -12.28 -11.61
CA PRO A 15 3.83 -12.71 -11.89
C PRO A 15 3.98 -13.01 -13.39
N CYS A 16 5.05 -12.52 -14.02
CA CYS A 16 5.33 -12.76 -15.44
C CYS A 16 5.45 -14.25 -15.80
N CYS A 17 5.55 -15.13 -14.78
CA CYS A 17 5.74 -16.57 -14.92
C CYS A 17 4.98 -17.33 -13.82
N SER A 18 3.67 -17.53 -13.94
CA SER A 18 2.97 -18.54 -13.14
C SER A 18 1.78 -19.11 -13.93
N ASN A 19 1.99 -20.27 -14.56
CA ASN A 19 0.87 -21.13 -14.93
C ASN A 19 0.31 -21.73 -13.63
N SER A 20 -0.73 -21.12 -13.08
CA SER A 20 -1.55 -21.78 -12.07
C SER A 20 -2.95 -22.00 -12.63
N THR A 21 -3.19 -23.25 -13.00
CA THR A 21 -4.49 -23.78 -13.41
C THR A 21 -5.49 -23.52 -12.29
N MET A 22 -6.54 -22.74 -12.55
CA MET A 22 -7.66 -22.59 -11.62
C MET A 22 -8.33 -23.95 -11.41
N GLN A 23 -8.11 -24.56 -10.26
CA GLN A 23 -8.99 -25.63 -9.76
C GLN A 23 -10.18 -24.98 -9.07
N SER A 24 -11.34 -25.11 -9.70
CA SER A 24 -12.65 -24.80 -9.14
C SER A 24 -12.96 -25.82 -8.04
N THR A 25 -12.82 -25.43 -6.78
CA THR A 25 -13.31 -26.23 -5.64
C THR A 25 -14.67 -25.71 -5.19
N THR A 26 -15.68 -26.54 -5.42
CA THR A 26 -17.06 -26.43 -4.94
C THR A 26 -17.14 -26.31 -3.42
N MET A 27 -17.96 -25.37 -2.95
CA MET A 27 -18.28 -25.18 -1.54
C MET A 27 -18.90 -26.45 -0.93
N SER A 28 -18.29 -26.96 0.14
CA SER A 28 -18.91 -27.92 1.06
C SER A 28 -19.14 -27.23 2.40
N THR A 29 -20.41 -27.18 2.81
CA THR A 29 -20.86 -26.69 4.11
C THR A 29 -20.40 -27.63 5.22
N SER A 30 -19.59 -27.12 6.14
CA SER A 30 -19.19 -27.81 7.37
C SER A 30 -19.61 -26.98 8.58
N THR A 31 -20.65 -27.42 9.25
CA THR A 31 -21.06 -27.00 10.60
C THR A 31 -20.04 -27.54 11.62
N ILE A 32 -19.46 -26.66 12.46
CA ILE A 32 -18.61 -27.06 13.60
C ILE A 32 -19.23 -26.53 14.90
N PRO A 33 -19.25 -27.31 16.00
CA PRO A 33 -19.97 -26.97 17.23
C PRO A 33 -19.16 -26.05 18.17
N ALA A 34 -19.88 -25.33 19.03
CA ALA A 34 -19.34 -24.45 20.07
C ALA A 34 -18.50 -25.21 21.12
N PRO A 35 -17.40 -24.63 21.64
CA PRO A 35 -16.74 -25.15 22.83
C PRO A 35 -17.10 -24.38 24.10
N ASN A 36 -17.28 -25.17 25.15
CA ASN A 36 -17.53 -24.79 26.53
C ASN A 36 -16.45 -23.88 27.13
N ALA A 37 -16.90 -23.01 28.04
CA ALA A 37 -16.07 -22.17 28.88
C ALA A 37 -15.31 -22.99 29.94
N THR A 38 -13.99 -22.76 30.02
CA THR A 38 -13.21 -22.96 31.25
C THR A 38 -12.19 -21.84 31.40
N GLN A 39 -12.17 -21.26 32.60
CA GLN A 39 -11.27 -20.21 33.05
C GLN A 39 -9.81 -20.70 33.08
N SER A 40 -8.86 -19.89 32.62
CA SER A 40 -7.46 -20.00 33.06
C SER A 40 -6.78 -18.64 33.05
N VAL A 41 -6.11 -18.38 34.18
CA VAL A 41 -5.38 -17.17 34.57
C VAL A 41 -4.15 -16.95 33.67
N SER A 42 -3.97 -15.70 33.22
CA SER A 42 -2.85 -15.25 32.39
C SER A 42 -1.53 -15.12 33.16
N PRO A 43 -0.39 -15.36 32.50
CA PRO A 43 0.82 -14.58 32.72
C PRO A 43 1.03 -13.59 31.55
N SER A 44 1.44 -12.37 31.89
CA SER A 44 1.90 -11.34 30.96
C SER A 44 3.17 -11.80 30.23
N VAL A 45 3.13 -11.84 28.90
CA VAL A 45 4.29 -12.18 28.06
C VAL A 45 4.97 -10.89 27.59
N PRO A 46 6.30 -10.73 27.76
CA PRO A 46 7.04 -9.58 27.24
C PRO A 46 7.19 -9.68 25.71
N CYS A 47 7.33 -8.51 25.05
CA CYS A 47 7.74 -8.41 23.66
C CYS A 47 9.07 -9.16 23.46
N HIS A 48 9.00 -10.35 22.84
CA HIS A 48 10.18 -11.15 22.54
C HIS A 48 10.96 -10.53 21.37
N SER A 49 12.28 -10.46 21.54
CA SER A 49 13.23 -10.22 20.46
C SER A 49 13.21 -11.39 19.44
N GLU A 50 13.26 -11.03 18.15
CA GLU A 50 13.19 -11.96 17.02
C GLU A 50 14.19 -13.13 17.09
N PRO A 51 13.81 -14.33 16.59
CA PRO A 51 14.76 -15.32 16.13
C PRO A 51 15.20 -15.04 14.67
N ARG A 52 16.52 -15.07 14.49
CA ARG A 52 17.28 -14.99 13.24
C ARG A 52 16.69 -15.85 12.09
N PRO A 53 16.61 -15.36 10.84
CA PRO A 53 16.17 -16.16 9.70
C PRO A 53 17.26 -17.16 9.25
N THR A 54 16.82 -18.35 8.83
CA THR A 54 17.61 -19.36 8.09
C THR A 54 17.03 -19.50 6.67
N PRO A 55 17.81 -19.98 5.67
CA PRO A 55 17.96 -19.26 4.41
C PRO A 55 16.90 -19.56 3.35
N SER A 56 16.65 -18.53 2.56
CA SER A 56 15.84 -18.46 1.35
C SER A 56 16.47 -19.21 0.16
N CYS A 57 15.60 -19.66 -0.75
CA CYS A 57 15.94 -20.24 -2.04
C CYS A 57 16.76 -19.24 -2.88
N THR A 58 17.96 -19.64 -3.30
CA THR A 58 18.82 -18.90 -4.22
C THR A 58 18.43 -19.16 -5.67
N CYS A 59 18.01 -18.11 -6.38
CA CYS A 59 18.16 -18.06 -7.84
C CYS A 59 19.59 -17.60 -8.16
N ALA A 60 20.32 -18.40 -8.94
CA ALA A 60 21.71 -18.15 -9.28
C ALA A 60 21.85 -16.91 -10.19
N LEU A 61 22.67 -15.94 -9.75
CA LEU A 61 23.20 -14.87 -10.59
C LEU A 61 24.69 -15.15 -10.84
N SER A 62 25.09 -15.14 -12.12
CA SER A 62 26.47 -15.27 -12.58
C SER A 62 27.34 -14.07 -12.14
N PRO A 63 28.66 -14.25 -11.97
CA PRO A 63 29.52 -13.26 -11.31
C PRO A 63 29.97 -12.15 -12.26
N THR A 64 29.87 -10.90 -11.80
CA THR A 64 30.61 -9.73 -12.32
C THR A 64 31.91 -9.53 -11.54
N PRO A 65 33.05 -9.28 -12.20
CA PRO A 65 34.30 -8.99 -11.51
C PRO A 65 34.41 -7.53 -11.08
N THR A 66 34.91 -7.35 -9.87
CA THR A 66 35.25 -6.09 -9.21
C THR A 66 36.60 -5.55 -9.71
N SER A 67 36.73 -4.24 -9.91
CA SER A 67 38.00 -3.52 -9.75
C SER A 67 37.78 -2.06 -9.38
N MET A 68 38.67 -1.54 -8.55
CA MET A 68 38.59 -0.31 -7.75
C MET A 68 39.28 0.91 -8.41
N LEU A 69 38.70 2.09 -8.15
CA LEU A 69 39.26 3.44 -7.85
C LEU A 69 40.32 4.11 -8.79
N ASP A 70 39.88 5.20 -9.45
CA ASP A 70 40.36 6.62 -9.53
C ASP A 70 41.86 7.03 -9.34
N PRO A 71 42.28 8.28 -9.66
CA PRO A 71 42.06 9.14 -10.85
C PRO A 71 43.40 9.78 -11.37
N TYR A 72 43.43 10.48 -12.53
CA TYR A 72 44.15 11.75 -12.80
C TYR A 72 44.19 12.13 -14.30
N PHE A 73 44.04 13.44 -14.54
CA PHE A 73 44.06 14.18 -15.81
C PHE A 73 45.42 14.16 -16.55
N THR A 74 45.43 14.08 -17.88
CA THR A 74 46.09 15.02 -18.84
C THR A 74 45.90 14.58 -20.31
N PRO A 75 45.92 15.51 -21.30
CA PRO A 75 45.43 15.26 -22.67
C PRO A 75 46.52 14.94 -23.72
N HIS A 76 46.13 14.12 -24.71
CA HIS A 76 46.60 13.88 -26.09
C HIS A 76 48.12 13.88 -26.44
N PRO A 77 48.53 12.93 -27.32
CA PRO A 77 48.59 13.28 -28.74
C PRO A 77 48.14 12.15 -29.70
N THR A 78 47.77 12.58 -30.91
CA THR A 78 47.46 11.80 -32.12
C THR A 78 48.70 11.12 -32.71
N PHE A 79 48.64 9.83 -33.09
CA PHE A 79 49.16 9.35 -34.38
C PHE A 79 48.77 7.89 -34.73
N SER A 80 48.48 7.71 -36.01
CA SER A 80 48.61 6.52 -36.89
C SER A 80 47.89 5.20 -36.58
N GLU A 81 46.95 4.92 -37.48
CA GLU A 81 46.35 3.64 -37.85
C GLU A 81 47.39 2.64 -38.42
N PRO A 82 47.27 1.34 -38.12
CA PRO A 82 47.63 0.31 -39.09
C PRO A 82 46.51 -0.72 -39.29
N SER A 83 46.06 -0.78 -40.55
CA SER A 83 45.91 -1.98 -41.41
C SER A 83 45.19 -3.22 -40.86
N ASP A 84 43.99 -3.43 -41.43
CA ASP A 84 43.37 -4.69 -41.85
C ASP A 84 43.92 -6.01 -41.28
N VAL A 85 43.17 -6.56 -40.31
CA VAL A 85 43.15 -8.00 -40.03
C VAL A 85 41.73 -8.49 -40.25
N SER A 86 41.55 -9.29 -41.30
CA SER A 86 40.28 -9.91 -41.67
C SER A 86 39.93 -11.03 -40.68
N TYR A 87 38.91 -10.81 -39.85
CA TYR A 87 38.30 -11.86 -39.01
C TYR A 87 37.02 -12.37 -39.68
N SER A 88 36.92 -13.69 -39.86
CA SER A 88 35.70 -14.37 -40.28
C SER A 88 34.58 -14.19 -39.24
N PRO A 89 33.30 -13.97 -39.62
CA PRO A 89 32.22 -13.82 -38.66
C PRO A 89 31.93 -15.17 -38.00
N LEU A 90 32.14 -15.25 -36.69
CA LEU A 90 31.54 -16.31 -35.87
C LEU A 90 30.04 -16.01 -35.77
N GLU A 91 29.21 -16.98 -36.17
CA GLU A 91 27.75 -16.93 -36.04
C GLU A 91 27.36 -16.59 -34.61
N SER A 92 26.79 -15.40 -34.44
CA SER A 92 26.25 -14.96 -33.18
C SER A 92 24.84 -15.52 -33.03
N ASN A 93 24.71 -16.54 -32.20
CA ASN A 93 23.43 -17.12 -31.81
C ASN A 93 22.74 -16.18 -30.80
N TYR A 94 22.39 -14.97 -31.24
CA TYR A 94 21.56 -14.03 -30.47
C TYR A 94 20.11 -14.53 -30.51
N PRO A 95 19.42 -14.64 -29.36
CA PRO A 95 18.00 -14.95 -29.37
C PRO A 95 17.26 -13.89 -30.21
N SER A 96 16.53 -14.36 -31.22
CA SER A 96 15.76 -13.50 -32.12
C SER A 96 14.84 -12.57 -31.34
N ALA A 97 14.74 -11.32 -31.81
CA ALA A 97 13.82 -10.34 -31.27
C ALA A 97 12.41 -10.94 -31.15
N LEU A 98 11.84 -10.88 -29.95
CA LEU A 98 10.51 -11.40 -29.64
C LEU A 98 9.48 -10.79 -30.60
N SER A 99 8.60 -11.63 -31.15
CA SER A 99 7.54 -11.17 -32.03
C SER A 99 6.60 -10.22 -31.26
N LYS A 100 5.99 -9.24 -31.94
CA LYS A 100 5.00 -8.34 -31.32
C LYS A 100 3.84 -9.10 -30.64
N ASN A 101 3.56 -10.33 -31.08
CA ASN A 101 2.56 -11.22 -30.48
C ASN A 101 3.06 -11.92 -29.20
N ASP A 102 4.38 -12.10 -29.03
CA ASP A 102 4.97 -12.56 -27.75
C ASP A 102 5.10 -11.43 -26.73
N ILE A 103 5.29 -10.19 -27.19
CA ILE A 103 5.29 -9.00 -26.32
C ILE A 103 3.88 -8.76 -25.77
N SER A 104 2.82 -8.95 -26.58
CA SER A 104 1.44 -8.83 -26.11
C SER A 104 0.98 -10.01 -25.23
N ARG A 105 1.60 -11.19 -25.34
CA ARG A 105 1.34 -12.34 -24.45
C ARG A 105 2.18 -12.34 -23.17
N ARG A 106 3.24 -11.51 -23.09
CA ARG A 106 4.15 -11.40 -21.92
C ARG A 106 4.12 -10.06 -21.21
N ALA A 107 3.30 -9.11 -21.64
CA ALA A 107 2.97 -7.94 -20.85
C ALA A 107 2.04 -8.40 -19.72
N ALA A 108 2.57 -8.58 -18.51
CA ALA A 108 1.74 -8.93 -17.36
C ALA A 108 0.65 -7.86 -17.18
N VAL A 109 -0.60 -8.27 -17.44
CA VAL A 109 -1.79 -7.43 -17.33
C VAL A 109 -2.04 -7.14 -15.86
N TRP A 110 -2.37 -5.89 -15.55
CA TRP A 110 -2.76 -5.49 -14.21
C TRP A 110 -4.19 -5.97 -13.96
N SER A 111 -4.37 -6.80 -12.94
CA SER A 111 -5.67 -7.40 -12.62
C SER A 111 -6.29 -6.69 -11.42
N GLN A 112 -7.55 -6.27 -11.56
CA GLN A 112 -8.34 -5.74 -10.44
C GLN A 112 -8.54 -6.87 -9.42
N VAL A 113 -8.10 -6.64 -8.18
CA VAL A 113 -8.27 -7.58 -7.06
C VAL A 113 -9.17 -7.05 -5.96
N ALA A 114 -9.43 -5.74 -5.96
CA ALA A 114 -10.42 -5.14 -5.09
C ALA A 114 -11.13 -3.98 -5.77
N TYR A 115 -12.39 -3.80 -5.39
CA TYR A 115 -13.26 -2.73 -5.86
C TYR A 115 -14.18 -2.29 -4.72
N TYR A 116 -14.35 -0.97 -4.60
CA TYR A 116 -15.26 -0.35 -3.66
C TYR A 116 -15.96 0.83 -4.34
N THR A 117 -17.25 0.98 -4.07
CA THR A 117 -18.03 2.17 -4.41
C THR A 117 -18.97 2.56 -3.28
N SER A 118 -19.05 3.85 -2.98
CA SER A 118 -19.98 4.40 -1.99
C SER A 118 -21.39 4.63 -2.53
N ASN A 119 -21.63 4.35 -3.82
CA ASN A 119 -22.97 4.45 -4.42
C ASN A 119 -23.96 3.65 -3.60
N ALA A 120 -25.06 4.26 -3.15
CA ALA A 120 -26.02 3.59 -2.28
C ALA A 120 -26.79 2.48 -3.05
N PRO A 121 -26.84 1.22 -2.52
CA PRO A 121 -26.14 0.74 -1.33
C PRO A 121 -24.66 0.50 -1.63
N ALA A 122 -23.77 0.96 -0.73
CA ALA A 122 -22.33 0.85 -0.92
C ALA A 122 -21.90 -0.62 -1.11
N GLN A 123 -20.92 -0.83 -1.98
CA GLN A 123 -20.47 -2.17 -2.37
C GLN A 123 -18.96 -2.27 -2.23
N ALA A 124 -18.50 -3.41 -1.74
CA ALA A 124 -17.08 -3.72 -1.59
C ALA A 124 -16.85 -5.19 -2.00
N SER A 125 -15.83 -5.42 -2.81
CA SER A 125 -15.35 -6.74 -3.21
C SER A 125 -13.83 -6.77 -3.12
N GLY A 126 -13.26 -7.81 -2.51
CA GLY A 126 -11.81 -7.93 -2.33
C GLY A 126 -11.19 -6.94 -1.33
N ILE A 127 -12.00 -6.04 -0.73
CA ILE A 127 -11.59 -5.07 0.29
C ILE A 127 -12.56 -5.12 1.48
N THR A 128 -12.02 -4.94 2.69
CA THR A 128 -12.78 -4.76 3.94
C THR A 128 -12.30 -3.51 4.67
N PHE A 129 -13.17 -2.91 5.49
CA PHE A 129 -12.87 -1.68 6.23
C PHE A 129 -12.83 -1.97 7.73
N LEU A 130 -11.74 -1.53 8.38
CA LEU A 130 -11.51 -1.66 9.81
C LEU A 130 -11.18 -0.29 10.41
N ALA A 131 -11.23 -0.16 11.73
CA ALA A 131 -10.74 1.01 12.46
C ALA A 131 -10.14 0.57 13.80
N ASN A 132 -9.30 1.42 14.41
CA ASN A 132 -8.76 1.23 15.76
C ASN A 132 -9.83 1.48 16.84
N LEU A 133 -10.94 0.72 16.76
CA LEU A 133 -12.11 0.80 17.62
C LEU A 133 -12.43 -0.55 18.28
N GLY A 134 -11.48 -1.49 18.32
CA GLY A 134 -11.70 -2.85 18.81
C GLY A 134 -12.38 -2.92 20.17
N ASP A 135 -13.36 -3.83 20.31
CA ASP A 135 -14.16 -4.07 21.51
C ASP A 135 -14.45 -5.56 21.65
N ASP A 136 -14.10 -6.15 22.80
CA ASP A 136 -14.30 -7.58 23.11
C ASP A 136 -15.76 -8.05 22.98
N ARG A 137 -16.74 -7.13 23.02
CA ARG A 137 -18.18 -7.45 22.89
C ARG A 137 -18.66 -7.51 21.45
N LYS A 138 -17.83 -7.10 20.50
CA LYS A 138 -18.18 -6.98 19.08
C LYS A 138 -17.04 -7.56 18.23
N SER A 139 -16.12 -6.74 17.76
CA SER A 139 -14.96 -7.18 16.99
C SER A 139 -13.70 -6.46 17.44
N GLY A 140 -12.58 -7.18 17.43
CA GLY A 140 -11.34 -6.69 18.01
C GLY A 140 -11.34 -6.80 19.54
N THR A 141 -10.41 -6.09 20.16
CA THR A 141 -10.20 -6.09 21.61
C THR A 141 -9.72 -4.71 22.08
N PHE A 142 -9.89 -4.45 23.37
CA PHE A 142 -9.32 -3.32 24.07
C PHE A 142 -8.60 -3.80 25.32
N ASP A 143 -7.42 -3.25 25.58
CA ASP A 143 -6.77 -3.39 26.88
C ASP A 143 -5.95 -2.14 27.21
N TYR A 144 -5.65 -1.95 28.50
CA TYR A 144 -4.89 -0.79 28.99
C TYR A 144 -3.40 -0.82 28.63
N SER A 145 -2.91 -1.89 28.01
CA SER A 145 -1.53 -1.97 27.53
C SER A 145 -1.40 -1.46 26.10
N PHE A 146 -2.35 -1.75 25.23
CA PHE A 146 -2.24 -1.48 23.79
C PHE A 146 -3.41 -0.65 23.23
N GLY A 147 -4.34 -0.20 24.08
CA GLY A 147 -5.54 0.51 23.62
C GLY A 147 -6.45 -0.36 22.75
N ASN A 148 -7.17 0.27 21.83
CA ASN A 148 -8.04 -0.41 20.88
C ASN A 148 -7.24 -1.13 19.78
N SER A 149 -7.61 -2.36 19.47
CA SER A 149 -7.12 -3.07 18.28
C SER A 149 -7.94 -2.68 17.04
N LEU A 150 -7.58 -3.24 15.88
CA LEU A 150 -8.48 -3.25 14.73
C LEU A 150 -9.77 -4.02 15.04
N GLY A 151 -10.89 -3.46 14.58
CA GLY A 151 -12.21 -4.07 14.57
C GLY A 151 -13.01 -3.59 13.35
N TYR A 152 -14.08 -4.29 13.00
CA TYR A 152 -15.02 -3.81 11.99
C TYR A 152 -15.64 -2.49 12.41
N VAL A 153 -15.93 -1.67 11.42
CA VAL A 153 -16.42 -0.31 11.63
C VAL A 153 -17.75 -0.09 10.92
N SER A 154 -18.59 0.77 11.48
CA SER A 154 -19.85 1.22 10.86
C SER A 154 -19.56 1.89 9.52
N SER A 155 -20.58 1.95 8.65
CA SER A 155 -20.44 2.52 7.32
C SER A 155 -19.96 3.99 7.31
N ASN A 156 -20.11 4.73 8.41
CA ASN A 156 -19.62 6.10 8.56
C ASN A 156 -18.27 6.23 9.29
N GLY A 157 -17.59 5.11 9.60
CA GLY A 157 -16.27 5.12 10.23
C GLY A 157 -16.24 5.40 11.74
N ARG A 158 -17.38 5.48 12.44
CA ARG A 158 -17.44 6.02 13.82
C ARG A 158 -17.64 5.01 14.93
N GLN A 159 -18.14 3.81 14.64
CA GLN A 159 -18.53 2.85 15.67
C GLN A 159 -18.01 1.47 15.34
N ASN A 160 -17.53 0.76 16.35
CA ASN A 160 -17.20 -0.65 16.22
C ASN A 160 -18.46 -1.49 15.92
N MET A 161 -18.32 -2.47 15.04
CA MET A 161 -19.39 -3.37 14.58
C MET A 161 -18.99 -4.82 14.81
N PRO A 162 -19.94 -5.75 14.96
CA PRO A 162 -19.63 -7.18 15.06
C PRO A 162 -19.17 -7.79 13.73
N ASP A 163 -19.55 -7.19 12.60
CA ASP A 163 -19.34 -7.72 11.24
C ASP A 163 -18.92 -6.63 10.25
N SER A 164 -18.29 -7.05 9.15
CA SER A 164 -17.86 -6.15 8.06
C SER A 164 -19.05 -5.44 7.42
N THR A 165 -18.91 -4.14 7.24
CA THR A 165 -19.91 -3.28 6.59
C THR A 165 -19.20 -2.41 5.55
N PRO A 166 -19.69 -2.33 4.29
CA PRO A 166 -19.15 -1.40 3.31
C PRO A 166 -19.19 0.05 3.81
N PHE A 167 -18.09 0.77 3.63
CA PHE A 167 -17.99 2.20 3.94
C PHE A 167 -18.99 3.00 3.07
N SER A 168 -19.58 4.07 3.60
CA SER A 168 -20.57 4.88 2.88
C SER A 168 -19.95 6.07 2.15
N GLY A 169 -18.62 6.18 2.11
CA GLY A 169 -17.92 7.23 1.35
C GLY A 169 -17.80 8.58 2.04
N ASN A 170 -18.16 8.68 3.32
CA ASN A 170 -18.03 9.93 4.06
C ASN A 170 -17.45 9.68 5.47
N LEU A 171 -16.28 10.26 5.71
CA LEU A 171 -15.74 10.50 7.04
C LEU A 171 -16.08 11.95 7.39
N ALA A 172 -16.84 12.14 8.47
CA ALA A 172 -17.42 13.45 8.76
C ALA A 172 -16.39 14.50 9.20
N THR A 173 -15.29 14.06 9.80
CA THR A 173 -14.26 14.89 10.45
C THR A 173 -12.91 14.17 10.42
N SER A 174 -11.81 14.90 10.68
CA SER A 174 -10.45 14.36 10.72
C SER A 174 -10.16 13.46 11.91
N GLU A 175 -11.03 13.42 12.92
CA GLU A 175 -10.94 12.47 14.05
C GLU A 175 -11.31 11.02 13.65
N ALA A 176 -11.98 10.84 12.50
CA ALA A 176 -12.44 9.54 12.03
C ALA A 176 -11.44 8.98 11.02
N GLU A 177 -10.99 7.75 11.27
CA GLU A 177 -10.05 7.04 10.41
C GLU A 177 -10.56 5.62 10.15
N ILE A 178 -10.44 5.18 8.91
CA ILE A 178 -10.67 3.79 8.52
C ILE A 178 -9.47 3.28 7.73
N ALA A 179 -9.17 2.00 7.90
CA ALA A 179 -8.14 1.30 7.15
C ALA A 179 -8.80 0.29 6.19
N GLY A 180 -8.40 0.34 4.92
CA GLY A 180 -8.75 -0.65 3.92
C GLY A 180 -7.75 -1.79 3.91
N PHE A 181 -8.24 -3.03 4.04
CA PHE A 181 -7.45 -4.25 3.90
C PHE A 181 -8.01 -5.13 2.78
N THR A 182 -7.27 -6.14 2.35
CA THR A 182 -7.86 -7.20 1.52
C THR A 182 -9.05 -7.83 2.26
N ALA A 183 -9.98 -8.46 1.53
CA ALA A 183 -11.04 -9.26 2.14
C ALA A 183 -10.57 -10.64 2.63
N GLN A 184 -9.27 -10.95 2.55
CA GLN A 184 -8.69 -12.20 3.04
C GLN A 184 -8.34 -12.05 4.54
N ALA A 185 -9.05 -12.76 5.40
CA ALA A 185 -8.72 -12.82 6.82
C ALA A 185 -7.41 -13.58 7.04
N CYS A 186 -6.62 -13.15 8.02
CA CYS A 186 -5.44 -13.90 8.46
C CYS A 186 -5.86 -15.25 9.06
N ASN A 187 -5.14 -16.33 8.75
CA ASN A 187 -5.39 -17.68 9.28
C ASN A 187 -4.16 -18.28 9.99
N GLY A 188 -3.33 -17.41 10.57
CA GLY A 188 -2.02 -17.77 11.14
C GLY A 188 -0.86 -17.53 10.18
N ASP A 189 -1.14 -17.00 8.99
CA ASP A 189 -0.21 -16.66 7.91
C ASP A 189 0.20 -15.18 7.89
N CYS A 190 -0.42 -14.34 8.71
CA CYS A 190 0.07 -13.01 9.01
C CYS A 190 1.19 -13.12 10.06
N GLU A 191 2.41 -12.63 9.73
CA GLU A 191 3.64 -12.75 10.56
C GLU A 191 3.38 -12.61 12.06
N TYR A 192 2.79 -11.48 12.45
CA TYR A 192 2.23 -11.26 13.77
C TYR A 192 1.00 -10.38 13.68
N ALA A 193 0.07 -10.62 14.58
CA ALA A 193 -1.07 -9.76 14.81
C ALA A 193 -1.58 -9.94 16.24
N ARG A 194 -2.06 -8.83 16.81
CA ARG A 194 -2.51 -8.78 18.20
C ARG A 194 -3.63 -9.82 18.43
N PRO A 195 -3.51 -10.69 19.45
CA PRO A 195 -4.56 -11.65 19.78
C PRO A 195 -5.92 -10.98 19.94
N LYS A 196 -6.99 -11.64 19.46
CA LYS A 196 -8.37 -11.14 19.44
C LYS A 196 -8.63 -9.88 18.59
N SER A 197 -7.61 -9.33 17.92
CA SER A 197 -7.82 -8.29 16.91
C SER A 197 -8.56 -8.85 15.69
N THR A 198 -9.24 -8.00 14.94
CA THR A 198 -9.76 -8.35 13.60
C THR A 198 -8.64 -8.15 12.59
N GLN A 199 -8.27 -9.22 11.87
CA GLN A 199 -7.00 -9.25 11.13
C GLN A 199 -7.20 -9.72 9.69
N TYR A 200 -6.67 -8.93 8.76
CA TYR A 200 -6.72 -9.19 7.33
C TYR A 200 -5.35 -8.96 6.70
N HIS A 201 -5.12 -9.55 5.53
CA HIS A 201 -3.91 -9.29 4.76
C HIS A 201 -3.93 -7.88 4.18
N GLY A 202 -2.75 -7.28 4.05
CA GLY A 202 -2.53 -6.16 3.14
C GLY A 202 -2.31 -6.67 1.71
N TRP A 203 -2.18 -5.74 0.76
CA TRP A 203 -1.78 -6.09 -0.60
C TRP A 203 -0.25 -6.22 -0.67
N ASP A 204 0.22 -7.46 -0.86
CA ASP A 204 1.62 -7.78 -1.04
C ASP A 204 2.07 -7.58 -2.50
N GLY A 205 3.38 -7.73 -2.74
CA GLY A 205 4.02 -7.65 -4.04
C GLY A 205 4.66 -6.28 -4.30
N GLU A 206 5.71 -6.30 -5.12
CA GLU A 206 6.47 -5.11 -5.54
C GLU A 206 5.68 -4.20 -6.50
N SER A 207 4.62 -4.72 -7.13
CA SER A 207 3.86 -4.02 -8.15
C SER A 207 2.36 -4.09 -7.87
N LYS A 208 1.83 -2.98 -7.34
CA LYS A 208 0.42 -2.80 -6.96
C LYS A 208 0.00 -1.35 -7.17
N ALA A 209 -1.25 -1.14 -7.55
CA ALA A 209 -1.76 0.17 -7.88
C ALA A 209 -3.12 0.40 -7.22
N PHE A 210 -3.28 1.57 -6.63
CA PHE A 210 -4.47 2.01 -5.92
C PHE A 210 -5.03 3.23 -6.63
N PHE A 211 -6.29 3.16 -7.01
CA PHE A 211 -7.01 4.22 -7.68
C PHE A 211 -8.15 4.67 -6.78
N ILE A 212 -8.33 5.97 -6.62
CA ILE A 212 -9.39 6.52 -5.80
C ILE A 212 -9.98 7.77 -6.45
N GLU A 213 -11.29 7.95 -6.27
CA GLU A 213 -11.96 9.23 -6.46
C GLU A 213 -12.44 9.73 -5.10
N PHE A 214 -12.05 10.95 -4.71
CA PHE A 214 -12.40 11.52 -3.41
C PHE A 214 -12.56 13.04 -3.45
N GLN A 215 -13.11 13.58 -2.36
CA GLN A 215 -13.26 15.01 -2.07
C GLN A 215 -12.77 15.26 -0.64
N MET A 216 -12.14 16.42 -0.41
CA MET A 216 -11.58 16.79 0.89
C MET A 216 -12.06 18.20 1.24
N ASP A 217 -13.31 18.32 1.65
CA ASP A 217 -13.88 19.60 2.11
C ASP A 217 -13.36 20.00 3.48
N HIS A 218 -13.54 21.28 3.81
CA HIS A 218 -13.18 21.80 5.12
C HIS A 218 -14.19 21.42 6.19
N TYR A 219 -13.73 20.64 7.17
CA TYR A 219 -14.52 20.27 8.34
C TYR A 219 -13.65 20.20 9.58
N ASP A 220 -14.05 20.96 10.60
CA ASP A 220 -13.42 20.87 11.91
C ASP A 220 -13.89 19.63 12.69
N ASN A 221 -13.05 19.14 13.59
CA ASN A 221 -13.47 18.12 14.54
C ASN A 221 -14.58 18.64 15.47
N TYR A 222 -15.32 17.71 16.06
CA TYR A 222 -16.38 18.09 16.99
C TYR A 222 -15.80 18.49 18.36
N GLY A 223 -16.16 19.67 18.85
CA GLY A 223 -15.79 20.11 20.19
C GLY A 223 -14.36 20.67 20.25
N ASN A 224 -13.55 20.19 21.20
CA ASN A 224 -12.14 20.55 21.29
C ASN A 224 -11.30 19.45 20.64
N ASP A 225 -10.22 19.83 19.96
CA ASP A 225 -9.42 18.87 19.20
C ASP A 225 -8.64 17.89 20.10
N GLN A 226 -8.50 18.16 21.39
CA GLN A 226 -7.78 17.31 22.36
C GLN A 226 -6.34 16.96 21.93
N GLY A 227 -5.73 17.79 21.09
CA GLY A 227 -4.40 17.55 20.52
C GLY A 227 -4.40 16.80 19.18
N MET A 228 -5.55 16.39 18.67
CA MET A 228 -5.71 15.84 17.32
C MET A 228 -5.65 16.94 16.25
N LEU A 229 -5.31 16.57 15.02
CA LEU A 229 -5.37 17.49 13.89
C LEU A 229 -6.84 17.69 13.47
N SER A 230 -7.23 18.95 13.26
CA SER A 230 -8.55 19.34 12.75
C SER A 230 -8.42 19.83 11.33
N ASP A 231 -9.42 19.53 10.48
CA ASP A 231 -9.44 19.91 9.07
C ASP A 231 -8.17 19.46 8.30
N ALA A 232 -7.74 18.24 8.61
CA ALA A 232 -6.52 17.61 8.15
C ALA A 232 -6.84 16.23 7.52
N PRO A 233 -7.57 16.18 6.40
CA PRO A 233 -7.86 14.91 5.73
C PRO A 233 -6.60 14.34 5.08
N ALA A 234 -6.50 13.01 5.07
CA ALA A 234 -5.37 12.29 4.51
C ALA A 234 -5.80 11.02 3.78
N TRP A 235 -5.02 10.66 2.76
CA TRP A 235 -4.99 9.32 2.20
C TRP A 235 -3.54 8.82 2.15
N TRP A 236 -3.30 7.75 2.90
CA TRP A 236 -1.96 7.30 3.27
C TRP A 236 -1.93 5.78 3.41
N PHE A 237 -0.72 5.23 3.43
CA PHE A 237 -0.46 3.80 3.32
C PHE A 237 0.50 3.35 4.41
N LEU A 238 0.11 2.30 5.11
CA LEU A 238 0.94 1.63 6.10
C LEU A 238 1.30 0.22 5.64
N ASN A 239 2.47 -0.26 6.05
CA ASN A 239 2.70 -1.70 6.10
C ASN A 239 1.68 -2.33 7.05
N ALA A 240 0.97 -3.36 6.58
CA ALA A 240 -0.12 -3.98 7.32
C ALA A 240 0.28 -4.57 8.69
N ALA A 241 1.57 -4.82 8.95
CA ALA A 241 2.06 -5.22 10.26
C ALA A 241 1.85 -4.16 11.35
N ILE A 242 1.84 -2.87 10.98
CA ILE A 242 1.65 -1.74 11.89
C ILE A 242 0.27 -1.80 12.55
N PRO A 243 -0.85 -1.66 11.81
CA PRO A 243 -2.18 -1.66 12.40
C PRO A 243 -2.60 -3.02 12.94
N ARG A 244 -2.03 -4.14 12.47
CA ARG A 244 -2.29 -5.47 13.05
C ARG A 244 -1.75 -5.63 14.47
N THR A 245 -0.74 -4.84 14.86
CA THR A 245 -0.08 -4.93 16.16
C THR A 245 -0.53 -3.79 17.08
N LEU A 246 -0.10 -2.57 16.74
CA LEU A 246 -0.37 -1.33 17.46
C LEU A 246 -0.01 -0.19 16.51
N GLN A 247 -1.02 0.54 15.99
CA GLN A 247 -0.76 1.67 15.10
C GLN A 247 -0.23 2.88 15.88
N TYR A 248 -0.86 3.19 17.02
CA TYR A 248 -0.60 4.39 17.80
C TYR A 248 -0.09 4.07 19.21
N GLY A 249 0.93 4.80 19.64
CA GLY A 249 1.42 4.78 21.01
C GLY A 249 2.41 3.65 21.32
N ASN A 250 2.60 3.45 22.62
CA ASN A 250 3.50 2.45 23.19
C ASN A 250 2.69 1.46 24.04
N ASP A 251 3.32 0.34 24.43
CA ASP A 251 2.73 -0.52 25.46
C ASP A 251 2.67 0.17 26.84
N LYS A 252 2.06 -0.48 27.84
CA LYS A 252 2.00 0.03 29.24
C LYS A 252 3.35 0.31 29.90
N ASN A 253 4.45 -0.24 29.37
CA ASN A 253 5.80 -0.03 29.87
C ASN A 253 6.55 1.02 29.04
N ASN A 254 5.84 1.75 28.16
CA ASN A 254 6.38 2.74 27.25
C ASN A 254 7.34 2.14 26.21
N ILE A 255 7.11 0.90 25.79
CA ILE A 255 7.85 0.22 24.72
C ILE A 255 7.10 0.38 23.39
N PRO A 256 7.74 0.89 22.32
CA PRO A 256 7.10 0.97 21.02
C PRO A 256 6.94 -0.43 20.43
N CYS A 257 5.68 -0.86 20.29
CA CYS A 257 5.33 -2.14 19.67
C CYS A 257 4.96 -2.02 18.19
N SER A 258 4.82 -0.78 17.70
CA SER A 258 4.64 -0.51 16.28
C SER A 258 5.96 -0.65 15.54
N CYS A 259 5.98 -1.50 14.50
CA CYS A 259 7.14 -1.58 13.62
C CYS A 259 7.30 -0.33 12.74
N TRP A 260 6.37 0.62 12.77
CA TRP A 260 6.55 1.96 12.20
C TRP A 260 7.84 2.59 12.73
N SER A 261 8.06 2.51 14.04
CA SER A 261 9.26 3.03 14.72
C SER A 261 10.55 2.30 14.34
N THR A 262 10.45 1.08 13.82
CA THR A 262 11.60 0.23 13.48
C THR A 262 11.82 0.04 11.98
N GLY A 263 10.98 0.64 11.12
CA GLY A 263 11.21 0.71 9.67
C GLY A 263 10.19 0.05 8.76
N CYS A 264 9.02 -0.38 9.26
CA CYS A 264 7.94 -0.89 8.41
C CYS A 264 7.45 0.12 7.37
N GLY A 265 7.62 1.42 7.67
CA GLY A 265 7.39 2.52 6.76
C GLY A 265 5.94 2.94 6.59
N GLU A 266 5.79 4.16 6.10
CA GLU A 266 4.53 4.83 5.80
C GLU A 266 4.70 5.67 4.53
N PHE A 267 3.66 5.71 3.71
CA PHE A 267 3.61 6.59 2.56
C PHE A 267 2.33 7.41 2.58
N ASP A 268 2.50 8.70 2.81
CA ASP A 268 1.44 9.69 2.71
C ASP A 268 1.31 10.05 1.25
N ALA A 269 0.22 9.63 0.60
CA ALA A 269 0.02 9.91 -0.81
C ALA A 269 -0.60 11.30 -1.01
N PHE A 270 -1.54 11.66 -0.14
CA PHE A 270 -2.26 12.91 -0.20
C PHE A 270 -2.64 13.34 1.22
N GLU A 271 -1.78 14.13 1.86
CA GLU A 271 -1.97 14.53 3.25
C GLU A 271 -2.01 16.05 3.42
N VAL A 272 -3.00 16.53 4.17
CA VAL A 272 -3.11 17.91 4.63
C VAL A 272 -2.85 17.92 6.14
N LEU A 273 -1.78 18.57 6.59
CA LEU A 273 -1.39 18.62 8.01
C LEU A 273 -1.78 19.92 8.72
N GLY A 274 -2.40 20.86 8.02
CA GLY A 274 -2.76 22.17 8.53
C GLY A 274 -4.25 22.44 8.41
N ARG A 275 -4.87 22.92 9.49
CA ARG A 275 -6.24 23.43 9.46
C ARG A 275 -6.35 24.55 8.42
N GLY A 276 -7.29 24.41 7.49
CA GLY A 276 -7.50 25.35 6.38
C GLY A 276 -6.47 25.28 5.26
N GLU A 277 -5.55 24.31 5.27
CA GLU A 277 -4.54 24.18 4.21
C GLU A 277 -5.18 23.58 2.94
N GLU A 278 -4.71 24.10 1.80
CA GLU A 278 -5.21 23.81 0.45
C GLU A 278 -4.20 23.02 -0.38
N ARG A 279 -3.01 22.78 0.18
CA ARG A 279 -1.90 22.06 -0.46
C ARG A 279 -1.67 20.76 0.29
N ALA A 280 -2.00 19.66 -0.36
CA ALA A 280 -1.66 18.34 0.13
C ALA A 280 -0.26 17.95 -0.33
N LYS A 281 0.45 17.22 0.53
CA LYS A 281 1.80 16.74 0.28
C LYS A 281 1.82 15.23 0.22
N SER A 282 2.83 14.72 -0.50
CA SER A 282 3.26 13.34 -0.36
C SER A 282 4.54 13.26 0.45
N THR A 283 4.59 12.29 1.35
CA THR A 283 5.73 12.07 2.26
C THR A 283 5.97 10.57 2.39
N ILE A 284 7.24 10.17 2.42
CA ILE A 284 7.62 8.80 2.80
C ILE A 284 8.31 8.84 4.16
N HIS A 285 7.85 8.00 5.09
CA HIS A 285 8.51 7.78 6.38
C HIS A 285 9.20 6.42 6.35
N ARG A 286 10.48 6.39 6.68
CA ARG A 286 11.32 5.18 6.65
C ARG A 286 12.05 4.96 7.97
N GLN A 287 12.71 3.81 8.08
CA GLN A 287 13.51 3.43 9.23
C GLN A 287 14.40 4.58 9.71
N GLY A 288 14.43 4.82 11.02
CA GLY A 288 15.16 5.93 11.63
C GLY A 288 14.45 7.28 11.51
N ASN A 289 13.15 7.27 11.23
CA ASN A 289 12.35 8.48 10.97
C ASN A 289 12.96 9.34 9.85
N ILE A 290 13.48 8.66 8.82
CA ILE A 290 14.01 9.34 7.64
C ILE A 290 12.82 9.72 6.77
N GLU A 291 12.40 10.97 6.94
CA GLU A 291 11.33 11.60 6.20
C GLU A 291 11.85 12.06 4.83
N GLY A 292 11.13 11.72 3.77
CA GLY A 292 11.35 12.22 2.42
C GLY A 292 10.08 12.84 1.89
N GLY A 293 10.01 14.17 1.84
CA GLY A 293 8.91 14.89 1.21
C GLY A 293 9.21 15.22 -0.25
N ASP A 294 8.17 15.29 -1.08
CA ASP A 294 8.26 15.96 -2.38
C ASP A 294 8.02 17.48 -2.21
N SER A 295 8.83 18.29 -2.89
CA SER A 295 8.62 19.74 -2.94
C SER A 295 7.36 20.12 -3.72
N ASN A 296 6.85 19.25 -4.58
CA ASN A 296 5.56 19.36 -5.24
C ASN A 296 4.39 19.24 -4.26
N TYR A 297 3.22 19.71 -4.65
CA TYR A 297 1.99 19.59 -3.87
C TYR A 297 0.81 19.35 -4.80
N PHE A 298 -0.22 18.72 -4.27
CA PHE A 298 -1.51 18.61 -4.95
C PHE A 298 -2.48 19.62 -4.36
N ALA A 299 -3.27 20.27 -5.23
CA ALA A 299 -4.35 21.12 -4.75
C ALA A 299 -5.44 20.25 -4.11
N ARG A 300 -5.79 20.56 -2.87
CA ARG A 300 -6.89 19.93 -2.12
C ARG A 300 -8.19 20.01 -2.94
N PRO A 301 -8.91 18.90 -3.12
CA PRO A 301 -10.17 18.92 -3.85
C PRO A 301 -11.32 19.37 -2.95
N VAL A 302 -11.44 20.68 -2.74
CA VAL A 302 -12.55 21.31 -2.02
C VAL A 302 -13.72 21.53 -2.98
N ALA A 303 -14.93 21.14 -2.57
CA ALA A 303 -16.19 21.25 -3.30
C ALA A 303 -16.21 20.58 -4.69
N ARG A 304 -15.26 19.69 -4.96
CA ARG A 304 -15.13 18.90 -6.19
C ARG A 304 -14.48 17.55 -5.88
N THR A 305 -14.67 16.57 -6.76
CA THR A 305 -13.91 15.32 -6.70
C THR A 305 -12.58 15.43 -7.43
N LEU A 306 -11.67 14.52 -7.11
CA LEU A 306 -10.36 14.32 -7.73
C LEU A 306 -10.14 12.83 -7.92
N LYS A 307 -9.71 12.43 -9.11
CA LYS A 307 -9.21 11.08 -9.37
C LYS A 307 -7.71 11.04 -9.14
N PHE A 308 -7.25 10.04 -8.40
CA PHE A 308 -5.86 9.93 -8.00
C PHE A 308 -5.39 8.48 -8.06
N ALA A 309 -4.14 8.28 -8.46
CA ALA A 309 -3.48 6.99 -8.46
C ALA A 309 -2.25 6.98 -7.56
N VAL A 310 -2.04 5.87 -6.87
CA VAL A 310 -0.80 5.52 -6.19
C VAL A 310 -0.33 4.19 -6.74
N VAL A 311 0.82 4.20 -7.41
CA VAL A 311 1.37 3.02 -8.05
C VAL A 311 2.70 2.68 -7.40
N PHE A 312 2.73 1.58 -6.67
CA PHE A 312 3.96 0.90 -6.30
C PHE A 312 4.39 0.10 -7.52
N HIS A 313 5.56 0.41 -8.07
CA HIS A 313 6.13 -0.35 -9.17
C HIS A 313 7.61 -0.60 -8.95
N ARG A 314 7.93 -1.85 -8.62
CA ARG A 314 9.28 -2.30 -8.25
C ARG A 314 9.76 -1.51 -7.01
N LEU A 315 10.77 -0.67 -7.18
CA LEU A 315 11.38 0.12 -6.10
C LEU A 315 10.91 1.58 -6.09
N ASN A 316 9.85 1.91 -6.84
CA ASN A 316 9.33 3.27 -6.93
C ASN A 316 7.85 3.34 -6.53
N ILE A 317 7.47 4.49 -5.98
CA ILE A 317 6.09 4.88 -5.73
C ILE A 317 5.80 6.12 -6.57
N THR A 318 4.77 6.06 -7.42
CA THR A 318 4.24 7.20 -8.15
C THR A 318 2.88 7.58 -7.56
N ALA A 319 2.72 8.82 -7.11
CA ALA A 319 1.44 9.38 -6.70
C ALA A 319 1.03 10.43 -7.74
N THR A 320 -0.16 10.35 -8.33
CA THR A 320 -0.54 11.25 -9.43
C THR A 320 -2.03 11.56 -9.53
N VAL A 321 -2.34 12.80 -9.90
CA VAL A 321 -3.67 13.24 -10.31
C VAL A 321 -3.99 12.70 -11.70
N LEU A 322 -5.14 12.04 -11.82
CA LEU A 322 -5.68 11.55 -13.09
C LEU A 322 -6.67 12.55 -13.68
N ASP A 323 -6.89 12.46 -14.99
CA ASP A 323 -7.94 13.25 -15.65
C ASP A 323 -9.33 12.77 -15.22
N ASP A 324 -10.29 13.69 -15.15
CA ASP A 324 -11.67 13.40 -14.72
C ASP A 324 -12.36 12.34 -15.60
N SER A 325 -11.94 12.21 -16.85
CA SER A 325 -12.43 11.20 -17.80
C SER A 325 -11.82 9.81 -17.61
N PHE A 326 -10.84 9.64 -16.71
CA PHE A 326 -10.20 8.36 -16.47
C PHE A 326 -11.21 7.33 -15.95
N ASP A 327 -11.22 6.14 -16.54
CA ASP A 327 -12.14 5.07 -16.18
C ASP A 327 -11.45 4.04 -15.26
N PHE A 328 -12.03 3.78 -14.09
CA PHE A 328 -11.59 2.74 -13.15
C PHE A 328 -12.05 1.34 -13.57
N SER A 329 -12.01 1.07 -14.88
CA SER A 329 -12.47 -0.19 -15.48
C SER A 329 -11.76 -1.40 -14.88
N SER A 330 -12.33 -2.60 -15.05
CA SER A 330 -11.85 -3.83 -14.41
C SER A 330 -10.46 -4.30 -14.86
N THR A 331 -9.90 -3.72 -15.92
CA THR A 331 -8.59 -4.10 -16.47
C THR A 331 -7.84 -2.87 -16.94
N LEU A 332 -6.59 -2.74 -16.51
CA LEU A 332 -5.67 -1.74 -17.05
C LEU A 332 -4.63 -2.45 -17.90
N ASP A 333 -4.58 -2.09 -19.18
CA ASP A 333 -3.50 -2.57 -20.05
C ASP A 333 -2.16 -1.97 -19.61
N SER A 334 -1.07 -2.62 -20.02
CA SER A 334 0.26 -2.16 -19.63
C SER A 334 0.57 -0.76 -20.15
N SER A 335 0.05 -0.34 -21.31
CA SER A 335 0.33 1.00 -21.85
C SER A 335 -0.29 2.13 -21.03
N ILE A 336 -1.49 1.92 -20.47
CA ILE A 336 -2.11 2.84 -19.53
C ILE A 336 -1.25 2.96 -18.27
N MET A 337 -0.79 1.83 -17.72
CA MET A 337 0.05 1.84 -16.52
C MET A 337 1.42 2.47 -16.77
N GLU A 338 2.07 2.20 -17.91
CA GLU A 338 3.33 2.85 -18.30
C GLU A 338 3.16 4.37 -18.44
N ASN A 339 2.00 4.84 -18.91
CA ASN A 339 1.69 6.27 -18.96
C ASN A 339 1.56 6.85 -17.54
N ILE A 340 0.79 6.21 -16.66
CA ILE A 340 0.59 6.67 -15.27
C ILE A 340 1.91 6.76 -14.50
N ILE A 341 2.82 5.80 -14.67
CA ILE A 341 4.11 5.80 -13.96
C ILE A 341 5.18 6.65 -14.66
N SER A 342 4.89 7.18 -15.86
CA SER A 342 5.82 8.06 -16.56
C SER A 342 5.99 9.36 -15.77
N TYR A 343 7.24 9.65 -15.40
CA TYR A 343 7.59 10.85 -14.65
C TYR A 343 7.95 11.96 -15.63
N ASP A 344 7.35 13.14 -15.43
CA ASP A 344 7.69 14.39 -16.11
C ASP A 344 8.13 15.41 -15.06
N PRO A 345 9.43 15.72 -14.94
CA PRO A 345 9.95 16.63 -13.92
C PRO A 345 9.38 18.04 -14.00
N ASN A 346 8.67 18.40 -15.08
CA ASN A 346 8.04 19.71 -15.25
C ASN A 346 6.55 19.71 -14.89
N SER A 347 6.00 18.57 -14.48
CA SER A 347 4.59 18.42 -14.11
C SER A 347 4.42 18.53 -12.60
N TYR A 348 3.40 19.29 -12.19
CA TYR A 348 2.94 19.38 -10.81
C TYR A 348 1.86 18.34 -10.48
N LYS A 349 1.55 17.45 -11.43
CA LYS A 349 0.49 16.44 -11.27
C LYS A 349 0.98 15.13 -10.64
N HIS A 350 2.26 14.98 -10.34
CA HIS A 350 2.76 13.77 -9.71
C HIS A 350 3.93 14.00 -8.76
N SER A 351 4.10 13.01 -7.90
CA SER A 351 5.25 12.83 -7.03
C SER A 351 5.85 11.45 -7.23
N LEU A 352 7.19 11.37 -7.20
CA LEU A 352 7.94 10.14 -7.41
C LEU A 352 8.89 9.89 -6.24
N PHE A 353 8.79 8.71 -5.64
CA PHE A 353 9.61 8.30 -4.51
C PHE A 353 10.35 7.00 -4.80
N GLY A 354 11.64 6.96 -4.51
CA GLY A 354 12.40 5.72 -4.44
C GLY A 354 12.24 5.09 -3.05
N ILE A 355 11.84 3.81 -3.00
CA ILE A 355 11.70 3.03 -1.76
C ILE A 355 13.09 2.70 -1.18
N GLY A 356 14.13 2.66 -2.03
CA GLY A 356 15.49 2.26 -1.66
C GLY A 356 15.67 0.75 -1.77
N THR A 357 16.92 0.30 -1.91
CA THR A 357 17.34 -1.11 -1.86
C THR A 357 17.88 -1.48 -0.51
#